data_AF-A0A8J2NZI2-F1
#
_entry.id   AF-A0A8J2NZI2-F1
#
_cell.length_a   1.000
_cell.length_b   1.000
_cell.length_c   1.000
_cell.angle_alpha   90.00
_cell.angle_beta   90.00
_cell.angle_gamma   90.00
#
_symmetry.space_group_name_H-M   'P 1'
#
loop_
_entity.id
_entity.type
_entity.pdbx_description
1 polymer ?
#
loop_
_entity_poly.entity_id
_entity_poly.type
_entity_poly.pdbx_seq_one_letter_code
_entity_poly.pdbx_strand_id
1 'polypeptide(L)'
;IRDIRGIRVGSSNSWFNPESRSMVTRFVPKQNRGVFIISSGHYSQEDGEVSSDITKPAVVRKYNNTMYGVDMVDEMLATYYAIFPTRRWPVRVFFHLVHTVAYNAFVLFTLKFPNWRKKDCSKRLIALRQLIDLLIIPQVQRRKQHSSSEQLQVRRSWDIVLNVFASPVHNVLPLPRAVPDEQEGNTNPQPRRPEIVQHQERRMRKRCDICVRPSTVRRISQAKCCRCNRFICNDHRYIWCDHCTEQRYVD
;
A
#
# COMPACT_ATOMS: atom_id res chain seq x y z
N ILE A 1 -16.87 13.36 -34.14
CA ILE A 1 -17.07 13.69 -32.70
C ILE A 1 -17.81 15.03 -32.65
N ARG A 2 -19.08 15.07 -32.22
CA ARG A 2 -19.82 16.35 -32.09
C ARG A 2 -19.12 17.26 -31.07
N ASP A 3 -19.08 18.56 -31.36
CA ASP A 3 -18.57 19.59 -30.44
C ASP A 3 -19.19 19.41 -29.04
N ILE A 4 -18.36 19.46 -28.00
CA ILE A 4 -18.77 19.38 -26.59
C ILE A 4 -19.21 20.75 -26.06
N ARG A 5 -18.99 21.82 -26.82
CA ARG A 5 -19.42 23.18 -26.48
C ARG A 5 -20.94 23.24 -26.38
N GLY A 6 -21.44 23.69 -25.23
CA GLY A 6 -22.88 23.87 -24.96
C GLY A 6 -23.60 22.66 -24.35
N ILE A 7 -22.93 21.51 -24.17
CA ILE A 7 -23.55 20.36 -23.50
C ILE A 7 -23.58 20.59 -21.98
N ARG A 8 -24.74 20.32 -21.35
CA ARG A 8 -24.95 20.49 -19.89
C ARG A 8 -24.00 19.58 -19.10
N VAL A 9 -23.35 20.14 -18.08
CA VAL A 9 -22.55 19.38 -17.11
C VAL A 9 -23.43 18.37 -16.38
N GLY A 10 -22.94 17.14 -16.24
CA GLY A 10 -23.67 16.02 -15.65
C GLY A 10 -24.55 15.24 -16.64
N SER A 11 -24.72 15.73 -17.87
CA SER A 11 -25.43 14.96 -18.89
C SER A 11 -24.65 13.70 -19.29
N SER A 12 -25.42 12.65 -19.59
CA SER A 12 -24.88 11.41 -20.13
C SER A 12 -25.78 10.85 -21.22
N ASN A 13 -25.15 10.27 -22.26
CA ASN A 13 -25.83 9.57 -23.34
C ASN A 13 -25.13 8.23 -23.56
N SER A 14 -25.91 7.17 -23.76
CA SER A 14 -25.40 5.83 -24.01
C SER A 14 -25.90 5.29 -25.35
N TRP A 15 -25.04 4.57 -26.06
CA TRP A 15 -25.36 3.88 -27.30
C TRP A 15 -24.94 2.42 -27.17
N PHE A 16 -25.85 1.50 -27.46
CA PHE A 16 -25.58 0.07 -27.43
C PHE A 16 -25.35 -0.46 -28.84
N ASN A 17 -24.28 -1.23 -29.03
CA ASN A 17 -24.04 -2.00 -30.26
C ASN A 17 -24.45 -3.47 -30.02
N PRO A 18 -25.52 -3.96 -30.67
CA PRO A 18 -25.97 -5.35 -30.55
C PRO A 18 -24.96 -6.39 -31.07
N GLU A 19 -24.20 -6.07 -32.12
CA GLU A 19 -23.27 -7.02 -32.75
C GLU A 19 -22.09 -7.34 -31.84
N SER A 20 -21.46 -6.31 -31.27
CA SER A 20 -20.34 -6.45 -30.33
C SER A 20 -20.77 -6.63 -28.88
N ARG A 21 -22.08 -6.60 -28.60
CA ARG A 21 -22.68 -6.63 -27.25
C ARG A 21 -21.99 -5.65 -26.28
N SER A 22 -21.72 -4.43 -26.76
CA SER A 22 -21.01 -3.41 -25.99
C SER A 22 -21.74 -2.08 -26.03
N MET A 23 -21.76 -1.39 -24.89
CA MET A 23 -22.29 -0.04 -24.76
C MET A 23 -21.17 0.99 -24.71
N VAL A 24 -21.37 2.12 -25.37
CA VAL A 24 -20.54 3.32 -25.26
C VAL A 24 -21.32 4.40 -24.55
N THR A 25 -20.79 4.93 -23.45
CA THR A 25 -21.39 6.04 -22.71
C THR A 25 -20.50 7.27 -22.80
N ARG A 26 -21.11 8.40 -23.18
CA ARG A 26 -20.52 9.73 -23.05
C ARG A 26 -21.02 10.36 -21.75
N PHE A 27 -20.12 10.90 -20.95
CA PHE A 27 -20.43 11.64 -19.73
C PHE A 27 -19.69 12.98 -19.73
N VAL A 28 -20.34 14.07 -19.33
CA VAL A 28 -19.75 15.41 -19.28
C VAL A 28 -19.52 15.84 -17.82
N PRO A 29 -18.38 15.53 -17.20
CA PRO A 29 -18.12 15.89 -15.80
C PRO A 29 -17.89 17.39 -15.59
N LYS A 30 -17.41 18.11 -16.61
CA LYS A 30 -17.08 19.54 -16.56
C LYS A 30 -17.38 20.20 -17.90
N GLN A 31 -17.58 21.51 -17.89
CA GLN A 31 -17.79 22.28 -19.12
C GLN A 31 -16.67 22.00 -20.13
N ASN A 32 -17.05 21.70 -21.37
CA ASN A 32 -16.12 21.38 -22.46
C ASN A 32 -15.16 20.20 -22.17
N ARG A 33 -15.51 19.28 -21.27
CA ARG A 33 -14.77 18.02 -21.07
C ARG A 33 -15.75 16.84 -21.14
N GLY A 34 -15.54 15.95 -22.11
CA GLY A 34 -16.29 14.71 -22.25
C GLY A 34 -15.42 13.50 -21.91
N VAL A 35 -16.01 12.56 -21.17
CA VAL A 35 -15.45 11.23 -20.89
C VAL A 35 -16.24 10.22 -21.70
N PHE A 36 -15.55 9.32 -22.38
CA PHE A 36 -16.17 8.21 -23.10
C PHE A 36 -15.73 6.91 -22.43
N ILE A 37 -16.69 6.04 -22.12
CA ILE A 37 -16.43 4.73 -21.54
C ILE A 37 -17.13 3.69 -22.39
N ILE A 38 -16.40 2.62 -22.73
CA ILE A 38 -16.93 1.44 -23.40
C ILE A 38 -17.07 0.35 -22.35
N SER A 39 -18.20 -0.34 -22.33
CA SER A 39 -18.42 -1.48 -21.43
C SER A 39 -19.19 -2.60 -22.14
N SER A 40 -18.72 -3.83 -21.95
CA SER A 40 -19.42 -5.06 -22.34
C SER A 40 -20.32 -5.62 -21.23
N GLY A 41 -20.30 -5.01 -20.03
CA GLY A 41 -21.03 -5.49 -18.86
C GLY A 41 -22.26 -4.64 -18.50
N HIS A 42 -22.61 -3.67 -19.33
CA HIS A 42 -23.78 -2.81 -19.16
C HIS A 42 -24.56 -2.77 -20.48
N TYR A 43 -25.87 -2.97 -20.41
CA TYR A 43 -26.75 -3.09 -21.57
C TYR A 43 -27.79 -1.98 -21.67
N SER A 44 -27.92 -1.14 -20.64
CA SER A 44 -28.89 -0.07 -20.56
C SER A 44 -28.27 1.17 -19.90
N GLN A 45 -28.90 2.33 -20.14
CA GLN A 45 -28.56 3.56 -19.45
C GLN A 45 -29.12 3.50 -18.03
N GLU A 46 -28.28 3.03 -17.11
CA GLU A 46 -28.57 3.09 -15.68
C GLU A 46 -27.99 4.39 -15.10
N ASP A 47 -28.88 5.26 -14.65
CA ASP A 47 -28.50 6.42 -13.86
C ASP A 47 -27.86 5.93 -12.55
N GLY A 48 -26.68 6.45 -12.25
CA GLY A 48 -26.02 6.13 -10.99
C GLY A 48 -26.57 6.95 -9.83
N GLU A 49 -26.06 6.65 -8.64
CA GLU A 49 -26.42 7.33 -7.41
C GLU A 49 -25.74 8.71 -7.34
N VAL A 50 -26.41 9.66 -6.70
CA VAL A 50 -25.95 11.04 -6.54
C VAL A 50 -24.79 11.07 -5.53
N SER A 51 -23.56 10.87 -6.02
CA SER A 51 -22.33 10.93 -5.18
C SER A 51 -21.81 12.36 -4.94
N SER A 52 -22.42 13.37 -5.58
CA SER A 52 -22.04 14.80 -5.59
C SER A 52 -23.16 15.58 -6.29
N ASP A 53 -23.10 16.93 -6.38
CA ASP A 53 -24.02 17.80 -7.17
C ASP A 53 -24.25 17.36 -8.63
N ILE A 54 -23.48 16.37 -9.10
CA ILE A 54 -23.55 15.74 -10.41
C ILE A 54 -23.83 14.23 -10.25
N THR A 55 -24.91 13.75 -10.86
CA THR A 55 -25.21 12.34 -11.03
C THR A 55 -24.23 11.71 -12.02
N LYS A 56 -23.47 10.71 -11.57
CA LYS A 56 -22.52 9.97 -12.42
C LYS A 56 -23.20 8.72 -12.96
N PRO A 57 -23.07 8.37 -14.25
CA PRO A 57 -23.60 7.12 -14.79
C PRO A 57 -23.05 5.89 -14.06
N ALA A 58 -23.86 4.82 -13.96
CA ALA A 58 -23.46 3.60 -13.27
C ALA A 58 -22.14 3.01 -13.82
N VAL A 59 -21.94 3.08 -15.15
CA VAL A 59 -20.72 2.64 -15.82
C VAL A 59 -19.47 3.42 -15.39
N VAL A 60 -19.59 4.74 -15.22
CA VAL A 60 -18.49 5.61 -14.76
C VAL A 60 -18.12 5.28 -13.32
N ARG A 61 -19.11 5.05 -12.47
CA ARG A 61 -18.90 4.63 -11.07
C ARG A 61 -18.23 3.26 -10.99
N LYS A 62 -18.69 2.27 -11.76
CA LYS A 62 -18.09 0.93 -11.79
C LYS A 62 -16.63 0.98 -12.24
N TYR A 63 -16.33 1.76 -13.28
CA TYR A 63 -14.97 2.00 -13.75
C TYR A 63 -14.10 2.63 -12.65
N ASN A 64 -14.56 3.74 -12.04
CA ASN A 64 -13.84 4.37 -10.93
C ASN A 64 -13.63 3.42 -9.74
N ASN A 65 -14.58 2.56 -9.40
CA ASN A 65 -14.43 1.62 -8.29
C ASN A 65 -13.44 0.47 -8.55
N THR A 66 -12.94 0.32 -9.78
CA THR A 66 -12.08 -0.80 -10.21
C THR A 66 -10.76 -0.36 -10.85
N MET A 67 -10.68 0.86 -11.39
CA MET A 67 -9.48 1.36 -12.09
C MET A 67 -8.23 1.45 -11.20
N TYR A 68 -8.38 1.76 -9.91
CA TYR A 68 -7.26 2.11 -9.04
C TYR A 68 -6.42 0.92 -8.58
N GLY A 69 -6.76 -0.30 -8.98
CA GLY A 69 -6.08 -1.52 -8.51
C GLY A 69 -4.59 -1.54 -8.86
N VAL A 70 -4.24 -1.20 -10.10
CA VAL A 70 -2.84 -1.19 -10.57
C VAL A 70 -2.07 -0.05 -9.94
N ASP A 71 -2.60 1.17 -9.99
CA ASP A 71 -1.96 2.35 -9.38
C ASP A 71 -1.70 2.16 -7.88
N MET A 72 -2.62 1.51 -7.17
CA MET A 72 -2.45 1.20 -5.76
C MET A 72 -1.28 0.22 -5.55
N VAL A 73 -1.15 -0.81 -6.38
CA VAL A 73 -0.01 -1.73 -6.30
C VAL A 73 1.28 -1.00 -6.62
N ASP A 74 1.31 -0.13 -7.63
CA ASP A 74 2.49 0.64 -8.00
C ASP A 74 2.92 1.60 -6.87
N GLU A 75 1.98 2.31 -6.24
CA GLU A 75 2.26 3.16 -5.07
C GLU A 75 2.81 2.33 -3.90
N MET A 76 2.23 1.14 -3.69
CA MET A 76 2.68 0.22 -2.66
C MET A 76 4.11 -0.24 -2.95
N LEU A 77 4.42 -0.68 -4.16
CA LEU A 77 5.78 -1.10 -4.54
C LEU A 77 6.78 0.05 -4.42
N ALA A 78 6.40 1.26 -4.84
CA ALA A 78 7.25 2.45 -4.74
C ALA A 78 7.63 2.81 -3.30
N THR A 79 6.78 2.49 -2.30
CA THR A 79 7.04 2.83 -0.90
C THR A 79 8.30 2.15 -0.32
N TYR A 80 8.58 0.92 -0.75
CA TYR A 80 9.70 0.11 -0.25
C TYR A 80 10.61 -0.38 -1.38
N TYR A 81 10.65 0.36 -2.49
CA TYR A 81 11.43 -0.01 -3.65
C TYR A 81 12.93 0.10 -3.35
N ALA A 82 13.68 -0.98 -3.57
CA ALA A 82 15.13 -0.96 -3.48
C ALA A 82 15.67 -0.32 -4.76
N ILE A 83 15.99 0.98 -4.69
CA ILE A 83 16.56 1.71 -5.82
C ILE A 83 18.03 1.30 -5.96
N PHE A 84 18.32 0.39 -6.90
CA PHE A 84 19.69 0.11 -7.32
C PHE A 84 20.02 0.96 -8.54
N PRO A 85 20.96 1.93 -8.46
CA PRO A 85 21.42 2.65 -9.63
C PRO A 85 22.19 1.68 -10.55
N THR A 86 21.49 1.16 -11.55
CA THR A 86 22.05 0.25 -12.55
C THR A 86 21.74 0.74 -13.95
N ARG A 87 22.72 0.58 -14.86
CA ARG A 87 22.58 0.82 -16.30
C ARG A 87 22.04 -0.41 -17.05
N ARG A 88 21.94 -1.56 -16.38
CA ARG A 88 21.48 -2.83 -16.98
C ARG A 88 19.98 -2.98 -16.73
N TRP A 89 19.15 -2.76 -17.77
CA TRP A 89 17.68 -2.87 -17.65
C TRP A 89 17.18 -4.25 -17.14
N PRO A 90 17.83 -5.41 -17.45
CA PRO A 90 17.33 -6.70 -16.95
C PRO A 90 17.40 -6.80 -15.43
N VAL A 91 18.41 -6.16 -14.82
CA VAL A 91 18.55 -6.10 -13.36
C VAL A 91 17.38 -5.33 -12.73
N ARG A 92 16.90 -4.26 -13.38
CA ARG A 92 15.73 -3.51 -12.91
C ARG A 92 14.46 -4.36 -12.96
N VAL A 93 14.27 -5.12 -14.04
CA VAL A 93 13.14 -6.04 -14.19
C VAL A 93 13.19 -7.14 -13.13
N PHE A 94 14.37 -7.72 -12.90
CA PHE A 94 14.56 -8.73 -11.86
C PHE A 94 14.15 -8.21 -10.47
N PHE A 95 14.63 -7.04 -10.07
CA PHE A 95 14.23 -6.47 -8.77
C PHE A 95 12.76 -6.10 -8.71
N HIS A 96 12.19 -5.56 -9.80
CA HIS A 96 10.75 -5.33 -9.86
C HIS A 96 9.95 -6.62 -9.63
N LEU A 97 10.35 -7.74 -10.25
CA LEU A 97 9.73 -9.05 -10.02
C LEU A 97 9.85 -9.49 -8.55
N VAL A 98 11.03 -9.35 -7.94
CA VAL A 98 11.22 -9.69 -6.52
C VAL A 98 10.31 -8.86 -5.62
N HIS A 99 10.19 -7.55 -5.86
CA HIS A 99 9.29 -6.67 -5.11
C HIS A 99 7.82 -7.07 -5.27
N THR A 100 7.39 -7.39 -6.49
CA THR A 100 6.02 -7.84 -6.78
C THR A 100 5.70 -9.17 -6.12
N VAL A 101 6.62 -10.14 -6.16
CA VAL A 101 6.46 -11.43 -5.49
C VAL A 101 6.36 -11.25 -3.98
N ALA A 102 7.22 -10.43 -3.37
CA ALA A 102 7.19 -10.17 -1.94
C ALA A 102 5.88 -9.50 -1.50
N TYR A 103 5.34 -8.57 -2.29
CA TYR A 103 4.04 -7.96 -2.03
C TYR A 103 2.89 -8.97 -2.15
N ASN A 104 2.89 -9.79 -3.19
CA ASN A 104 1.87 -10.84 -3.38
C ASN A 104 1.90 -11.86 -2.24
N ALA A 105 3.10 -12.28 -1.80
CA ALA A 105 3.26 -13.16 -0.64
C ALA A 105 2.70 -12.51 0.64
N PHE A 106 2.93 -11.21 0.85
CA PHE A 106 2.35 -10.46 1.96
C PHE A 106 0.81 -10.43 1.89
N VAL A 107 0.22 -10.19 0.72
CA VAL A 107 -1.24 -10.22 0.54
C VAL A 107 -1.80 -11.59 0.92
N LEU A 108 -1.24 -12.67 0.37
CA LEU A 108 -1.65 -14.05 0.70
C LEU A 108 -1.51 -14.35 2.20
N PHE A 109 -0.41 -13.91 2.81
CA PHE A 109 -0.20 -14.08 4.24
C PHE A 109 -1.26 -13.37 5.08
N THR A 110 -1.63 -12.13 4.72
CA THR A 110 -2.69 -11.38 5.44
C THR A 110 -4.09 -11.95 5.21
N LEU A 111 -4.33 -12.60 4.07
CA LEU A 111 -5.58 -13.32 3.82
C LEU A 111 -5.69 -14.58 4.68
N LYS A 112 -4.59 -15.32 4.82
CA LYS A 112 -4.52 -16.51 5.67
C LYS A 112 -4.58 -16.18 7.16
N PHE A 113 -3.97 -15.06 7.57
CA PHE A 113 -3.89 -14.65 8.97
C PHE A 113 -4.44 -13.23 9.19
N PRO A 114 -5.77 -13.04 9.14
CA PRO A 114 -6.40 -11.70 9.16
C PRO A 114 -6.21 -10.94 10.48
N ASN A 115 -5.97 -11.67 11.59
CA ASN A 115 -5.76 -11.08 12.90
C ASN A 115 -4.30 -10.69 13.16
N TRP A 116 -3.36 -11.12 12.32
CA TRP A 116 -1.96 -10.80 12.48
C TRP A 116 -1.72 -9.29 12.31
N ARG A 117 -1.34 -8.63 13.42
CA ARG A 117 -0.99 -7.20 13.46
C ARG A 117 -2.04 -6.30 12.79
N LYS A 118 -3.33 -6.59 12.99
CA LYS A 118 -4.45 -5.89 12.34
C LYS A 118 -4.45 -4.37 12.55
N LYS A 119 -4.00 -3.91 13.72
CA LYS A 119 -3.93 -2.48 14.11
C LYS A 119 -2.61 -1.79 13.73
N ASP A 120 -1.60 -2.54 13.27
CA ASP A 120 -0.29 -1.96 12.95
C ASP A 120 -0.26 -1.38 11.54
N CYS A 121 -0.11 -0.06 11.42
CA CYS A 121 0.11 0.62 10.14
C CYS A 121 1.43 0.18 9.45
N SER A 122 2.39 -0.33 10.23
CA SER A 122 3.70 -0.81 9.76
C SER A 122 3.74 -2.29 9.38
N LYS A 123 2.60 -3.01 9.41
CA LYS A 123 2.55 -4.47 9.24
C LYS A 123 3.27 -4.97 7.98
N ARG A 124 3.23 -4.21 6.88
CA ARG A 124 3.90 -4.54 5.62
C ARG A 124 5.42 -4.45 5.74
N LEU A 125 5.94 -3.38 6.35
CA LEU A 125 7.39 -3.25 6.60
C LEU A 125 7.90 -4.36 7.51
N ILE A 126 7.12 -4.71 8.54
CA ILE A 126 7.46 -5.79 9.46
C ILE A 126 7.50 -7.13 8.72
N ALA A 127 6.49 -7.42 7.89
CA ALA A 127 6.45 -8.64 7.09
C ALA A 127 7.65 -8.73 6.11
N LEU A 128 7.99 -7.62 5.44
CA LEU A 128 9.15 -7.56 4.55
C LEU A 128 10.46 -7.78 5.30
N ARG A 129 10.63 -7.19 6.49
CA ARG A 129 11.83 -7.41 7.32
C ARG A 129 11.94 -8.86 7.75
N GLN A 130 10.85 -9.46 8.26
CA GLN A 130 10.84 -10.87 8.63
C GLN A 130 11.18 -11.77 7.45
N LEU A 131 10.68 -11.46 6.25
CA LEU A 131 11.04 -12.19 5.03
C LEU A 131 12.53 -12.06 4.73
N ILE A 132 13.10 -10.85 4.82
CA ILE A 132 14.53 -10.61 4.62
C ILE A 132 15.35 -11.41 5.62
N ASP A 133 14.98 -11.38 6.90
CA ASP A 133 15.68 -12.09 7.98
C ASP A 133 15.69 -13.60 7.72
N LEU A 134 14.55 -14.18 7.33
CA LEU A 134 14.43 -15.60 6.97
C LEU A 134 15.31 -16.00 5.77
N LEU A 135 15.50 -15.09 4.81
CA LEU A 135 16.30 -15.36 3.61
C LEU A 135 17.81 -15.16 3.86
N ILE A 136 18.19 -14.17 4.67
CA ILE A 136 19.58 -13.77 4.89
C ILE A 136 20.24 -14.61 5.99
N ILE A 137 19.58 -14.84 7.13
CA ILE A 137 20.20 -15.48 8.30
C ILE A 137 20.84 -16.84 7.96
N PRO A 138 20.17 -17.78 7.25
CA PRO A 138 20.77 -19.07 6.91
C PRO A 138 21.97 -18.97 5.96
N GLN A 139 22.02 -17.93 5.12
CA GLN A 139 23.11 -17.68 4.19
C GLN A 139 24.33 -17.13 4.92
N VAL A 140 24.11 -16.21 5.87
CA VAL A 140 25.15 -15.65 6.71
C VAL A 140 25.77 -16.72 7.61
N GLN A 141 24.94 -17.57 8.22
CA GLN A 141 25.42 -18.68 9.05
C GLN A 141 26.31 -19.66 8.26
N ARG A 142 25.90 -20.05 7.04
CA ARG A 142 26.74 -20.89 6.16
C ARG A 142 28.07 -20.22 5.82
N ARG A 143 28.08 -18.93 5.48
CA ARG A 143 29.32 -18.20 5.18
C ARG A 143 30.25 -18.12 6.39
N LYS A 144 29.72 -17.98 7.59
CA LYS A 144 30.51 -17.97 8.83
C LYS A 144 31.19 -19.31 9.10
N GLN A 145 30.54 -20.43 8.75
CA GLN A 145 31.10 -21.78 8.89
C GLN A 145 32.26 -22.04 7.92
N HIS A 146 32.21 -21.47 6.71
CA HIS A 146 33.25 -21.65 5.68
C HIS A 146 34.38 -20.60 5.71
N SER A 147 34.30 -19.60 6.59
CA SER A 147 35.36 -18.59 6.74
C SER A 147 36.55 -19.18 7.52
N SER A 148 37.72 -19.25 6.88
CA SER A 148 38.99 -19.58 7.54
C SER A 148 39.38 -18.53 8.60
N SER A 149 40.26 -18.93 9.54
CA SER A 149 40.69 -18.15 10.71
C SER A 149 41.26 -16.76 10.39
N GLU A 150 41.80 -16.55 9.19
CA GLU A 150 42.50 -15.32 8.81
C GLU A 150 41.59 -14.12 8.51
N GLN A 151 40.28 -14.29 8.39
CA GLN A 151 39.34 -13.19 8.11
C GLN A 151 38.55 -12.76 9.35
N LEU A 152 39.24 -12.48 10.46
CA LEU A 152 38.63 -11.98 11.71
C LEU A 152 37.75 -10.73 11.51
N GLN A 153 38.12 -9.85 10.57
CA GLN A 153 37.36 -8.64 10.24
C GLN A 153 36.03 -8.96 9.54
N VAL A 154 36.00 -10.00 8.71
CA VAL A 154 34.79 -10.52 8.04
C VAL A 154 33.89 -11.20 9.06
N ARG A 155 34.44 -12.00 9.99
CA ARG A 155 33.68 -12.59 11.09
C ARG A 155 33.00 -11.54 11.98
N ARG A 156 33.73 -10.50 12.43
CA ARG A 156 33.15 -9.39 13.22
C ARG A 156 32.07 -8.64 12.45
N SER A 157 32.25 -8.44 11.15
CA SER A 157 31.24 -7.81 10.29
C SER A 157 29.97 -8.67 10.18
N TRP A 158 30.11 -10.00 10.07
CA TRP A 158 28.95 -10.91 10.09
C TRP A 158 28.23 -10.94 11.43
N ASP A 159 28.96 -10.85 12.54
CA ASP A 159 28.36 -10.74 13.88
C ASP A 159 27.59 -9.43 14.05
N ILE A 160 28.09 -8.32 13.50
CA ILE A 160 27.34 -7.05 13.45
C ILE A 160 26.07 -7.20 12.61
N VAL A 161 26.16 -7.81 11.44
CA VAL A 161 24.98 -8.05 10.57
C VAL A 161 23.95 -8.91 11.29
N LEU A 162 24.37 -10.01 11.92
CA LEU A 162 23.49 -10.87 12.69
C LEU A 162 22.89 -10.14 13.91
N ASN A 163 23.65 -9.29 14.60
CA ASN A 163 23.14 -8.51 15.74
C ASN A 163 22.19 -7.39 15.33
N VAL A 164 22.40 -6.75 14.16
CA VAL A 164 21.45 -5.78 13.59
C VAL A 164 20.13 -6.46 13.23
N PHE A 165 20.18 -7.65 12.62
CA PHE A 165 18.99 -8.45 12.30
C PHE A 165 18.38 -9.16 13.52
N ALA A 166 19.13 -9.35 14.61
CA ALA A 166 18.65 -9.94 15.88
C ALA A 166 18.25 -8.92 16.95
N SER A 167 18.30 -7.60 16.65
CA SER A 167 17.92 -6.53 17.58
C SER A 167 16.45 -6.67 18.05
N PRO A 168 16.06 -6.24 19.26
CA PRO A 168 14.68 -6.38 19.78
C PRO A 168 13.59 -5.70 18.93
N VAL A 169 13.96 -4.75 18.06
CA VAL A 169 13.08 -4.18 17.02
C VAL A 169 12.61 -5.26 16.03
N HIS A 170 13.45 -6.28 15.83
CA HIS A 170 13.31 -7.48 15.02
C HIS A 170 12.91 -8.72 15.83
N ASN A 171 12.56 -8.60 17.13
CA ASN A 171 12.06 -9.73 17.91
C ASN A 171 10.97 -10.44 17.13
N VAL A 172 11.35 -11.63 16.65
CA VAL A 172 10.56 -12.51 15.82
C VAL A 172 9.39 -12.93 16.68
N LEU A 173 8.25 -12.26 16.53
CA LEU A 173 7.00 -12.93 16.83
C LEU A 173 6.96 -14.12 15.87
N PRO A 174 6.94 -15.37 16.34
CA PRO A 174 6.87 -16.52 15.47
C PRO A 174 5.73 -16.30 14.48
N LEU A 175 5.99 -16.51 13.19
CA LEU A 175 4.90 -16.65 12.23
C LEU A 175 3.94 -17.69 12.82
N PRO A 176 2.62 -17.46 12.85
CA PRO A 176 1.69 -18.45 13.34
C PRO A 176 1.95 -19.76 12.60
N ARG A 177 2.36 -20.81 13.33
CA ARG A 177 2.52 -22.14 12.75
C ARG A 177 1.15 -22.59 12.25
N ALA A 178 1.10 -23.15 11.04
CA ALA A 178 -0.11 -23.79 10.56
C ALA A 178 -0.45 -24.94 11.53
N VAL A 179 -1.59 -24.83 12.20
CA VAL A 179 -2.18 -25.94 12.96
C VAL A 179 -2.64 -26.99 11.94
N PRO A 180 -2.38 -28.29 12.14
CA PRO A 180 -2.91 -29.35 11.29
C PRO A 180 -4.45 -29.31 11.27
N ASP A 181 -5.03 -29.63 10.11
CA ASP A 181 -6.46 -29.63 9.83
C ASP A 181 -7.30 -30.30 10.93
N GLU A 182 -8.21 -29.53 11.53
CA GLU A 182 -9.42 -30.05 12.15
C GLU A 182 -10.61 -29.57 11.31
N GLN A 183 -11.33 -30.55 10.76
CA GLN A 183 -12.52 -30.38 9.95
C GLN A 183 -13.65 -29.84 10.82
N GLU A 184 -14.24 -28.69 10.47
CA GLU A 184 -15.61 -28.39 10.84
C GLU A 184 -16.22 -27.22 10.04
N GLY A 185 -17.44 -27.46 9.53
CA GLY A 185 -18.47 -26.42 9.48
C GLY A 185 -18.53 -25.53 8.25
N ASN A 186 -19.16 -26.03 7.20
CA ASN A 186 -19.70 -25.26 6.07
C ASN A 186 -20.56 -24.06 6.55
N THR A 187 -20.02 -22.84 6.46
CA THR A 187 -20.82 -21.63 6.22
C THR A 187 -20.01 -20.70 5.31
N ASN A 188 -20.67 -20.19 4.27
CA ASN A 188 -20.09 -19.33 3.24
C ASN A 188 -20.24 -17.85 3.64
N PRO A 189 -19.18 -17.11 4.01
CA PRO A 189 -19.25 -15.67 4.15
C PRO A 189 -18.52 -15.03 2.97
N GLN A 190 -19.29 -14.46 2.04
CA GLN A 190 -18.76 -13.54 1.04
C GLN A 190 -17.90 -12.45 1.72
N PRO A 191 -16.66 -12.20 1.27
CA PRO A 191 -15.84 -11.13 1.83
C PRO A 191 -16.45 -9.78 1.45
N ARG A 192 -17.07 -9.09 2.43
CA ARG A 192 -17.45 -7.69 2.29
C ARG A 192 -16.18 -6.83 2.15
N ARG A 193 -16.10 -6.12 1.02
CA ARG A 193 -15.14 -5.05 0.74
C ARG A 193 -15.19 -4.03 1.89
N PRO A 194 -14.06 -3.55 2.44
CA PRO A 194 -14.09 -2.45 3.39
C PRO A 194 -14.65 -1.20 2.69
N GLU A 195 -15.73 -0.65 3.20
CA GLU A 195 -16.19 0.70 2.85
C GLU A 195 -15.12 1.70 3.32
N ILE A 196 -14.37 2.23 2.37
CA ILE A 196 -13.47 3.35 2.61
C ILE A 196 -14.30 4.62 2.47
N VAL A 197 -14.80 5.12 3.60
CA VAL A 197 -15.37 6.46 3.70
C VAL A 197 -14.27 7.46 3.36
N GLN A 198 -14.33 8.01 2.15
CA GLN A 198 -13.47 9.13 1.75
C GLN A 198 -13.94 10.40 2.46
N HIS A 199 -13.57 10.55 3.73
CA HIS A 199 -13.50 11.88 4.31
C HIS A 199 -12.21 12.54 3.81
N GLN A 200 -12.37 13.37 2.77
CA GLN A 200 -11.39 14.38 2.40
C GLN A 200 -11.38 15.46 3.48
N GLU A 201 -10.88 15.13 4.67
CA GLU A 201 -10.58 16.14 5.68
C GLU A 201 -9.47 17.03 5.12
N ARG A 202 -9.77 18.32 5.02
CA ARG A 202 -8.80 19.38 4.69
C ARG A 202 -7.52 19.13 5.50
N ARG A 203 -6.38 18.96 4.81
CA ARG A 203 -5.07 18.72 5.44
C ARG A 203 -4.73 19.86 6.40
N MET A 204 -5.11 19.73 7.67
CA MET A 204 -4.81 20.70 8.71
C MET A 204 -3.31 20.68 8.97
N ARG A 205 -2.61 21.71 8.49
CA ARG A 205 -1.18 21.90 8.70
C ARG A 205 -0.97 22.57 10.06
N LYS A 206 -0.57 21.79 11.07
CA LYS A 206 -0.20 22.29 12.41
C LYS A 206 1.31 22.23 12.64
N ARG A 207 1.82 22.92 13.65
CA ARG A 207 3.22 22.80 14.10
C ARG A 207 3.48 21.36 14.57
N CYS A 208 4.71 20.87 14.41
CA CYS A 208 5.09 19.59 14.99
C CYS A 208 5.03 19.64 16.53
N ASP A 209 4.42 18.62 17.14
CA ASP A 209 4.21 18.51 18.60
C ASP A 209 5.49 18.09 19.36
N ILE A 210 6.52 17.62 18.66
CA ILE A 210 7.77 17.08 19.25
C ILE A 210 8.89 18.13 19.22
N CYS A 211 8.81 19.11 18.34
CA CYS A 211 9.81 20.17 18.26
C CYS A 211 9.77 21.04 19.52
N VAL A 212 10.76 20.90 20.39
CA VAL A 212 10.93 21.75 21.57
C VAL A 212 11.51 23.12 21.16
N ARG A 213 10.62 24.13 21.07
CA ARG A 213 10.91 25.59 21.04
C ARG A 213 11.67 26.14 19.81
N PRO A 214 11.58 27.47 19.55
CA PRO A 214 11.52 28.00 18.19
C PRO A 214 12.93 28.22 17.64
N SER A 215 13.52 27.20 17.02
CA SER A 215 14.47 27.50 15.96
C SER A 215 13.70 28.26 14.87
N THR A 216 14.35 29.24 14.26
CA THR A 216 13.87 30.22 13.27
C THR A 216 13.11 29.65 12.05
N VAL A 217 12.87 28.35 12.01
CA VAL A 217 12.20 27.59 10.97
C VAL A 217 10.87 27.05 11.48
N ARG A 218 9.75 27.53 10.92
CA ARG A 218 8.42 26.92 11.16
C ARG A 218 8.39 25.51 10.57
N ARG A 219 8.65 24.49 11.39
CA ARG A 219 8.50 23.08 10.99
C ARG A 219 7.03 22.69 11.01
N ILE A 220 6.41 22.76 9.83
CA ILE A 220 5.01 22.40 9.59
C ILE A 220 4.89 20.88 9.43
N SER A 221 3.93 20.28 10.13
CA SER A 221 3.63 18.86 10.00
C SER A 221 3.01 18.52 8.64
N GLN A 222 3.52 17.48 8.02
CA GLN A 222 2.95 16.90 6.79
C GLN A 222 2.24 15.56 7.06
N ALA A 223 2.39 15.00 8.26
CA ALA A 223 1.87 13.71 8.66
C ALA A 223 1.50 13.69 10.16
N LYS A 224 0.71 12.69 10.55
CA LYS A 224 0.39 12.36 11.95
C LYS A 224 1.00 11.01 12.32
N CYS A 225 1.41 10.83 13.58
CA CYS A 225 1.87 9.55 14.11
C CYS A 225 0.74 8.51 14.13
N CYS A 226 0.97 7.31 13.61
CA CYS A 226 -0.04 6.24 13.56
C CYS A 226 -0.46 5.68 14.93
N ARG A 227 0.35 5.88 15.99
CA ARG A 227 0.08 5.35 17.34
C ARG A 227 -0.62 6.35 18.25
N CYS A 228 -0.22 7.63 18.21
CA CYS A 228 -0.71 8.67 19.12
C CYS A 228 -1.39 9.86 18.43
N ASN A 229 -1.51 9.84 17.10
CA ASN A 229 -2.16 10.86 16.28
C ASN A 229 -1.59 12.29 16.39
N ARG A 230 -0.39 12.45 16.97
CA ARG A 230 0.34 13.73 17.07
C ARG A 230 0.89 14.19 15.73
N PHE A 231 0.98 15.49 15.51
CA PHE A 231 1.51 16.12 14.30
C PHE A 231 3.05 16.08 14.28
N ILE A 232 3.62 15.51 13.21
CA ILE A 232 5.07 15.27 13.08
C ILE A 232 5.66 15.95 11.84
N CYS A 233 6.82 16.60 12.01
CA CYS A 233 7.64 17.10 10.90
C CYS A 233 8.47 15.95 10.30
N ASN A 234 9.07 16.16 9.12
CA ASN A 234 9.88 15.12 8.48
C ASN A 234 11.13 14.71 9.28
N ASP A 235 11.65 15.57 10.16
CA ASP A 235 12.82 15.23 11.00
C ASP A 235 12.46 14.28 12.14
N HIS A 236 11.23 14.39 12.66
CA HIS A 236 10.66 13.48 13.67
C HIS A 236 9.73 12.43 13.03
N ARG A 237 9.86 12.25 11.72
CA ARG A 237 9.07 11.29 10.94
C ARG A 237 9.87 10.00 10.81
N TYR A 238 9.64 9.13 11.77
CA TYR A 238 9.57 7.70 11.49
C TYR A 238 8.08 7.31 11.49
N ILE A 239 7.72 6.09 11.11
CA ILE A 239 6.30 5.68 11.00
C ILE A 239 5.51 5.93 12.31
N TRP A 240 6.22 6.04 13.44
CA TRP A 240 5.76 6.58 14.72
C TRP A 240 6.62 7.79 15.14
N CYS A 241 6.10 8.62 16.05
CA CYS A 241 6.91 9.65 16.70
C CYS A 241 8.01 9.03 17.58
N ASP A 242 9.07 9.79 17.83
CA ASP A 242 10.21 9.34 18.66
C ASP A 242 9.75 8.78 20.02
N HIS A 243 8.82 9.46 20.70
CA HIS A 243 8.19 8.95 21.93
C HIS A 243 7.50 7.58 21.80
N CYS A 244 6.77 7.35 20.71
CA CYS A 244 6.11 6.07 20.47
C CYS A 244 7.09 4.98 20.01
N THR A 245 8.26 5.39 19.54
CA THR A 245 9.36 4.51 19.14
C THR A 245 10.12 4.04 20.37
N GLU A 246 10.42 4.95 21.32
CA GLU A 246 11.06 4.66 22.60
C GLU A 246 10.23 3.73 23.51
N GLN A 247 8.90 3.94 23.58
CA GLN A 247 7.99 3.07 24.35
C GLN A 247 7.94 1.62 23.86
N ARG A 248 8.46 1.30 22.67
CA ARG A 248 8.54 -0.08 22.19
C ARG A 248 9.77 -0.82 22.72
N TYR A 249 10.77 -0.11 23.26
CA TYR A 249 11.98 -0.73 23.80
C TYR A 249 11.85 -1.13 25.27
N VAL A 250 10.73 -0.80 25.91
CA VAL A 250 10.46 -1.03 27.35
C VAL A 250 9.40 -2.11 27.58
N ASP A 251 8.68 -2.54 26.54
CA ASP A 251 7.70 -3.65 26.54
C ASP A 251 8.21 -4.81 25.66
#